data_AF-A0A938TSR1-F1
#
_entry.id   AF-A0A938TSR1-F1
#
_cell.length_a   1.000
_cell.length_b   1.000
_cell.length_c   1.000
_cell.angle_alpha   90.00
_cell.angle_beta   90.00
_cell.angle_gamma   90.00
#
_symmetry.space_group_name_H-M   'P 1'
#
loop_
_entity.id
_entity.type
_entity.pdbx_description
1 polymer ?
#
loop_
_entity_poly.entity_id
_entity_poly.type
_entity_poly.pdbx_seq_one_letter_code
_entity_poly.pdbx_strand_id
1 'polypeptide(L)'
;MRRLNEFVYRLRWGAFEDRRRRGLIRLHELLAGTPFAERYWMIMGLLLGCMRDGRPIPWDRDSDFGFLSRDLPQFLDAMRMLRGNGYNLRPPQVNNDGRTTMWTLKFEAVKYDFFLFEENGANIRWYYHQRKPPLELINELPAHGLAGFELYGKRWQVPENAEDVLTRIYGDWRRPNPEYLYWRDCRAIVERYPWTGERRPPE
;
A
#
# COMPACT_ATOMS: atom_id res chain seq x y z
N MET A 1 -29.00 -17.67 -3.80
CA MET A 1 -27.52 -17.70 -3.69
C MET A 1 -26.86 -16.34 -3.40
N ARG A 2 -27.11 -15.24 -4.16
CA ARG A 2 -26.50 -13.91 -3.88
C ARG A 2 -26.71 -13.38 -2.45
N ARG A 3 -27.94 -13.43 -1.93
CA ARG A 3 -28.27 -12.94 -0.57
C ARG A 3 -27.61 -13.75 0.57
N LEU A 4 -27.41 -15.05 0.38
CA LEU A 4 -26.77 -15.92 1.38
C LEU A 4 -25.26 -15.64 1.47
N ASN A 5 -24.60 -15.45 0.31
CA ASN A 5 -23.20 -15.06 0.25
C ASN A 5 -22.96 -13.66 0.84
N GLU A 6 -23.87 -12.71 0.60
CA GLU A 6 -23.80 -11.36 1.15
C GLU A 6 -24.01 -11.32 2.67
N PHE A 7 -24.90 -12.17 3.19
CA PHE A 7 -25.11 -12.33 4.64
C PHE A 7 -23.87 -12.92 5.33
N VAL A 8 -23.34 -14.04 4.81
CA VAL A 8 -22.11 -14.67 5.33
C VAL A 8 -20.93 -13.72 5.24
N TYR A 9 -20.85 -12.94 4.15
CA TYR A 9 -19.86 -11.89 3.97
C TYR A 9 -19.94 -10.81 5.07
N ARG A 10 -21.11 -10.22 5.31
CA ARG A 10 -21.29 -9.18 6.34
C ARG A 10 -21.01 -9.72 7.74
N LEU A 11 -21.43 -10.96 8.01
CA LEU A 11 -21.17 -11.61 9.30
C LEU A 11 -19.67 -11.82 9.55
N ARG A 12 -18.92 -12.18 8.50
CA ARG A 12 -17.50 -12.50 8.60
C ARG A 12 -16.58 -11.28 8.55
N TRP A 13 -16.95 -10.25 7.78
CA TRP A 13 -16.04 -9.14 7.46
C TRP A 13 -16.61 -7.75 7.73
N GLY A 14 -17.91 -7.59 8.02
CA GLY A 14 -18.57 -6.28 8.13
C GLY A 14 -17.91 -5.35 9.16
N ALA A 15 -17.65 -5.85 10.37
CA ALA A 15 -16.99 -5.06 11.41
C ALA A 15 -15.57 -4.62 11.02
N PHE A 16 -14.86 -5.41 10.22
CA PHE A 16 -13.53 -5.05 9.72
C PHE A 16 -13.62 -4.03 8.58
N GLU A 17 -14.54 -4.22 7.64
CA GLU A 17 -14.80 -3.27 6.55
C GLU A 17 -15.17 -1.88 7.11
N ASP A 18 -16.01 -1.84 8.15
CA ASP A 18 -16.38 -0.58 8.82
C ASP A 18 -15.17 0.09 9.49
N ARG A 19 -14.30 -0.68 10.16
CA ARG A 19 -13.06 -0.16 10.76
C ARG A 19 -12.11 0.40 9.71
N ARG A 20 -11.90 -0.34 8.61
CA ARG A 20 -11.06 0.10 7.49
C ARG A 20 -11.64 1.34 6.82
N ARG A 21 -12.94 1.40 6.58
CA ARG A 21 -13.60 2.58 6.01
C ARG A 21 -13.37 3.81 6.90
N ARG A 22 -13.68 3.72 8.19
CA ARG A 22 -13.47 4.84 9.14
C ARG A 22 -12.01 5.25 9.22
N GLY A 23 -11.12 4.26 9.27
CA GLY A 23 -9.69 4.51 9.36
C GLY A 23 -9.10 5.14 8.10
N LEU A 24 -9.52 4.74 6.90
CA LEU A 24 -9.15 5.39 5.64
C LEU A 24 -9.67 6.83 5.58
N ILE A 25 -10.94 7.08 5.93
CA ILE A 25 -11.50 8.44 6.00
C ILE A 25 -10.68 9.30 6.97
N ARG A 26 -10.40 8.79 8.17
CA ARG A 26 -9.62 9.50 9.19
C ARG A 26 -8.19 9.76 8.73
N LEU A 27 -7.54 8.79 8.12
CA LEU A 27 -6.18 8.94 7.58
C LEU A 27 -6.16 10.07 6.55
N HIS A 28 -7.10 10.05 5.59
CA HIS A 28 -7.23 11.08 4.57
C HIS A 28 -7.42 12.47 5.18
N GLU A 29 -8.35 12.62 6.12
CA GLU A 29 -8.64 13.90 6.78
C GLU A 29 -7.45 14.46 7.54
N LEU A 30 -6.70 13.61 8.25
CA LEU A 30 -5.51 14.02 8.97
C LEU A 30 -4.39 14.43 8.00
N LEU A 31 -4.18 13.66 6.93
CA LEU A 31 -3.16 13.96 5.93
C LEU A 31 -3.50 15.19 5.09
N ALA A 32 -4.79 15.48 4.85
CA ALA A 32 -5.25 16.65 4.12
C ALA A 32 -4.79 17.98 4.73
N GLY A 33 -4.54 18.01 6.05
CA GLY A 33 -3.99 19.17 6.75
C GLY A 33 -2.47 19.32 6.68
N THR A 34 -1.78 18.49 5.87
CA THR A 34 -0.32 18.45 5.82
C THR A 34 0.21 18.72 4.41
N PRO A 35 1.47 19.16 4.25
CA PRO A 35 2.14 19.23 2.95
C PRO A 35 2.23 17.89 2.20
N PHE A 36 1.91 16.78 2.86
CA PHE A 36 1.92 15.42 2.30
C PHE A 36 0.59 15.01 1.63
N ALA A 37 -0.49 15.80 1.76
CA ALA A 37 -1.85 15.46 1.35
C ALA A 37 -2.00 14.87 -0.07
N GLU A 38 -1.19 15.32 -1.03
CA GLU A 38 -1.27 14.93 -2.45
C GLU A 38 0.01 14.22 -2.94
N ARG A 39 0.85 13.76 -2.00
CA ARG A 39 2.18 13.18 -2.30
C ARG A 39 2.25 11.66 -2.10
N TYR A 40 1.11 11.03 -1.88
CA TYR A 40 0.98 9.59 -1.74
C TYR A 40 -0.18 9.08 -2.59
N TRP A 41 -0.10 7.84 -3.06
CA TRP A 41 -1.13 7.24 -3.90
C TRP A 41 -1.40 5.78 -3.52
N MET A 42 -2.59 5.28 -3.84
CA MET A 42 -2.93 3.87 -3.60
C MET A 42 -2.10 2.96 -4.49
N ILE A 43 -1.60 1.87 -3.91
CA ILE A 43 -0.86 0.84 -4.63
C ILE A 43 -1.43 -0.55 -4.34
N MET A 44 -0.97 -1.54 -5.09
CA MET A 44 -1.12 -2.96 -4.78
C MET A 44 -2.55 -3.39 -4.47
N GLY A 45 -2.80 -4.11 -3.36
CA GLY A 45 -4.11 -4.67 -3.03
C GLY A 45 -5.21 -3.63 -2.92
N LEU A 46 -4.88 -2.45 -2.39
CA LEU A 46 -5.80 -1.33 -2.28
C LEU A 46 -6.17 -0.78 -3.66
N LEU A 47 -5.17 -0.48 -4.51
CA LEU A 47 -5.40 -0.03 -5.88
C LEU A 47 -6.19 -1.07 -6.69
N LEU A 48 -5.81 -2.35 -6.60
CA LEU A 48 -6.44 -3.45 -7.31
C LEU A 48 -7.93 -3.56 -6.98
N GLY A 49 -8.28 -3.54 -5.68
CA GLY A 49 -9.68 -3.57 -5.26
C GLY A 49 -10.45 -2.36 -5.79
N CYS A 50 -9.88 -1.17 -5.64
CA CYS A 50 -10.52 0.07 -6.07
C CYS A 50 -10.77 0.11 -7.58
N MET A 51 -9.79 -0.28 -8.40
CA MET A 51 -9.92 -0.28 -9.86
C MET A 51 -10.82 -1.40 -10.38
N ARG A 52 -10.82 -2.58 -9.74
CA ARG A 52 -11.63 -3.73 -10.20
C ARG A 52 -13.07 -3.67 -9.73
N ASP A 53 -13.26 -3.35 -8.45
CA ASP A 53 -14.53 -3.54 -7.74
C ASP A 53 -15.09 -2.22 -7.17
N GLY A 54 -14.42 -1.09 -7.40
CA GLY A 54 -14.79 0.22 -6.85
C GLY A 54 -14.58 0.34 -5.34
N ARG A 55 -13.92 -0.64 -4.70
CA ARG A 55 -13.74 -0.72 -3.25
C ARG A 55 -12.55 -1.62 -2.86
N PRO A 56 -11.97 -1.44 -1.66
CA PRO A 56 -10.92 -2.33 -1.15
C PRO A 56 -11.32 -3.81 -1.14
N ILE A 57 -10.34 -4.70 -1.33
CA ILE A 57 -10.56 -6.15 -1.29
C ILE A 57 -11.02 -6.56 0.12
N PRO A 58 -12.17 -7.24 0.28
CA PRO A 58 -12.80 -7.41 1.58
C PRO A 58 -11.98 -8.11 2.66
N TRP A 59 -11.30 -9.19 2.31
CA TRP A 59 -10.48 -9.97 3.23
C TRP A 59 -9.06 -9.42 3.40
N ASP A 60 -8.69 -8.42 2.60
CA ASP A 60 -7.39 -7.77 2.66
C ASP A 60 -7.26 -6.93 3.93
N ARG A 61 -6.11 -6.99 4.61
CA ARG A 61 -5.99 -6.49 6.00
C ARG A 61 -5.18 -5.22 6.15
N ASP A 62 -4.51 -4.81 5.09
CA ASP A 62 -3.73 -3.59 4.96
C ASP A 62 -4.38 -2.64 3.95
N SER A 63 -3.74 -1.49 3.81
CA SER A 63 -4.09 -0.43 2.89
C SER A 63 -2.77 0.20 2.49
N ASP A 64 -2.33 -0.13 1.28
CA ASP A 64 -0.99 0.18 0.81
C ASP A 64 -0.96 1.50 0.04
N PHE A 65 0.02 2.33 0.36
CA PHE A 65 0.30 3.59 -0.30
C PHE A 65 1.75 3.67 -0.73
N GLY A 66 2.00 4.27 -1.89
CA GLY A 66 3.33 4.66 -2.35
C GLY A 66 3.54 6.16 -2.15
N PHE A 67 4.79 6.57 -1.93
CA PHE A 67 5.24 7.96 -2.03
C PHE A 67 6.69 8.01 -2.52
N LEU A 68 7.11 9.14 -3.10
CA LEU A 68 8.45 9.26 -3.69
C LEU A 68 9.49 9.69 -2.64
N SER A 69 10.73 9.26 -2.82
CA SER A 69 11.84 9.52 -1.89
C SER A 69 12.10 11.00 -1.63
N ARG A 70 11.88 11.85 -2.62
CA ARG A 70 11.91 13.31 -2.48
C ARG A 70 10.88 13.88 -1.49
N ASP A 71 9.79 13.16 -1.25
CA ASP A 71 8.70 13.57 -0.36
C ASP A 71 8.84 12.96 1.06
N LEU A 72 9.96 12.26 1.31
CA LEU A 72 10.25 11.64 2.60
C LEU A 72 10.22 12.63 3.78
N PRO A 73 10.77 13.87 3.69
CA PRO A 73 10.65 14.83 4.79
C PRO A 73 9.20 15.14 5.16
N GLN A 74 8.33 15.38 4.16
CA GLN A 74 6.91 15.66 4.37
C GLN A 74 6.17 14.44 4.93
N PHE A 75 6.52 13.24 4.48
CA PHE A 75 5.99 12.00 5.04
C PHE A 75 6.37 11.84 6.52
N LEU A 76 7.62 12.09 6.90
CA LEU A 76 8.07 11.94 8.29
C LEU A 76 7.36 12.91 9.23
N ASP A 77 7.11 14.16 8.79
CA ASP A 77 6.31 15.13 9.54
C ASP A 77 4.85 14.68 9.69
N ALA A 78 4.24 14.23 8.59
CA ALA A 78 2.88 13.68 8.62
C ALA A 78 2.79 12.44 9.53
N MET A 79 3.79 11.55 9.50
CA MET A 79 3.87 10.37 10.36
C MET A 79 3.93 10.76 11.84
N ARG A 80 4.70 11.79 12.23
CA ARG A 80 4.72 12.30 13.62
C ARG A 80 3.33 12.80 14.04
N MET A 81 2.65 13.54 13.18
CA MET A 81 1.28 13.99 13.43
C MET A 81 0.30 12.81 13.57
N LEU A 82 0.38 11.81 12.68
CA LEU A 82 -0.46 10.61 12.75
C LEU A 82 -0.23 9.86 14.07
N ARG A 83 1.03 9.73 14.51
CA ARG A 83 1.37 9.14 15.81
C ARG A 83 0.72 9.90 16.98
N GLY A 84 0.79 11.23 16.96
CA GLY A 84 0.09 12.08 17.93
C GLY A 84 -1.44 11.91 17.92
N ASN A 85 -2.00 11.37 16.83
CA ASN A 85 -3.44 11.14 16.64
C ASN A 85 -3.87 9.67 16.79
N GLY A 86 -3.05 8.86 17.48
CA GLY A 86 -3.39 7.49 17.89
C GLY A 86 -2.92 6.38 16.95
N TYR A 87 -2.14 6.71 15.90
CA TYR A 87 -1.54 5.70 15.04
C TYR A 87 -0.27 5.13 15.66
N ASN A 88 -0.17 3.81 15.72
CA ASN A 88 1.00 3.13 16.26
C ASN A 88 1.97 2.78 15.13
N LEU A 89 3.19 3.29 15.20
CA LEU A 89 4.27 2.92 14.29
C LEU A 89 4.81 1.53 14.65
N ARG A 90 4.94 0.66 13.64
CA ARG A 90 5.66 -0.61 13.76
C ARG A 90 7.14 -0.42 13.37
N PRO A 91 8.03 -1.34 13.77
CA PRO A 91 9.41 -1.34 13.27
C PRO A 91 9.42 -1.22 11.74
N PRO A 92 10.05 -0.17 11.18
CA PRO A 92 10.11 0.03 9.74
C PRO A 92 10.82 -1.13 9.04
N GLN A 93 10.50 -1.31 7.76
CA GLN A 93 11.14 -2.30 6.92
C GLN A 93 12.43 -1.72 6.34
N VAL A 94 13.50 -2.51 6.34
CA VAL A 94 14.85 -2.08 5.96
C VAL A 94 15.41 -3.06 4.94
N ASN A 95 15.99 -2.52 3.87
CA ASN A 95 16.64 -3.31 2.82
C ASN A 95 18.06 -3.75 3.24
N ASN A 96 18.72 -4.55 2.42
CA ASN A 96 20.07 -5.07 2.64
C ASN A 96 21.14 -3.95 2.77
N ASP A 97 20.89 -2.77 2.19
CA ASP A 97 21.75 -1.58 2.31
C ASP A 97 21.50 -0.77 3.59
N GLY A 98 20.61 -1.23 4.46
CA GLY A 98 20.27 -0.54 5.71
C GLY A 98 19.35 0.67 5.54
N ARG A 99 18.73 0.87 4.37
CA ARG A 99 17.77 1.95 4.11
C ARG A 99 16.35 1.53 4.49
N THR A 100 15.60 2.44 5.10
CA THR A 100 14.17 2.21 5.35
C THR A 100 13.39 2.32 4.05
N THR A 101 12.59 1.30 3.75
CA THR A 101 11.84 1.16 2.50
C THR A 101 10.33 1.15 2.69
N MET A 102 9.85 0.93 3.92
CA MET A 102 8.42 0.93 4.23
C MET A 102 8.16 1.26 5.70
N TRP A 103 7.10 2.02 5.94
CA TRP A 103 6.57 2.31 7.28
C TRP A 103 5.17 1.73 7.42
N THR A 104 4.94 0.95 8.48
CA THR A 104 3.59 0.45 8.82
C THR A 104 3.04 1.25 10.00
N LEU A 105 1.92 1.93 9.78
CA LEU A 105 1.10 2.52 10.83
C LEU A 105 -0.11 1.62 11.12
N LYS A 106 -0.52 1.54 12.39
CA LYS A 106 -1.68 0.74 12.81
C LYS A 106 -2.70 1.58 13.58
N PHE A 107 -3.96 1.54 13.14
CA PHE A 107 -5.10 2.17 13.81
C PHE A 107 -6.32 1.23 13.77
N GLU A 108 -7.01 1.05 14.89
CA GLU A 108 -8.17 0.12 15.04
C GLU A 108 -7.99 -1.28 14.41
N ALA A 109 -6.80 -1.87 14.59
CA ALA A 109 -6.41 -3.16 14.02
C ALA A 109 -6.21 -3.23 12.49
N VAL A 110 -6.37 -2.11 11.79
CA VAL A 110 -6.06 -1.95 10.36
C VAL A 110 -4.63 -1.45 10.20
N LYS A 111 -3.92 -1.95 9.19
CA LYS A 111 -2.59 -1.48 8.83
C LYS A 111 -2.66 -0.51 7.66
N TYR A 112 -1.77 0.46 7.67
CA TYR A 112 -1.54 1.41 6.59
C TYR A 112 -0.04 1.39 6.30
N ASP A 113 0.31 0.82 5.16
CA ASP A 113 1.70 0.62 4.76
C ASP A 113 2.08 1.71 3.76
N PHE A 114 3.15 2.44 4.04
CA PHE A 114 3.69 3.50 3.19
C PHE A 114 5.03 3.05 2.63
N PHE A 115 5.05 2.72 1.35
CA PHE A 115 6.23 2.27 0.61
C PHE A 115 6.98 3.45 0.02
N LEU A 116 8.31 3.45 0.20
CA LEU A 116 9.21 4.40 -0.43
C LEU A 116 9.47 3.97 -1.88
N PHE A 117 9.16 4.86 -2.81
CA PHE A 117 9.54 4.73 -4.22
C PHE A 117 10.71 5.66 -4.52
N GLU A 118 11.72 5.14 -5.21
CA GLU A 118 12.87 5.92 -5.68
C GLU A 118 12.78 6.10 -7.20
N GLU A 119 13.18 7.27 -7.70
CA GLU A 119 13.30 7.50 -9.13
C GLU A 119 14.53 6.77 -9.68
N ASN A 120 14.36 6.03 -10.77
CA ASN A 120 15.42 5.30 -11.47
C ASN A 120 15.31 5.54 -12.97
N GLY A 121 15.87 6.64 -13.46
CA GLY A 121 15.74 7.05 -14.86
C GLY A 121 14.28 7.33 -15.24
N ALA A 122 13.75 6.58 -16.21
CA ALA A 122 12.34 6.67 -16.62
C ALA A 122 11.39 5.80 -15.76
N ASN A 123 11.93 5.08 -14.78
CA ASN A 123 11.19 4.17 -13.90
C ASN A 123 11.12 4.70 -12.47
N ILE A 124 10.22 4.12 -11.69
CA ILE A 124 10.20 4.18 -10.23
C ILE A 124 10.46 2.78 -9.67
N ARG A 125 11.20 2.73 -8.57
CA ARG A 125 11.69 1.51 -7.95
C ARG A 125 11.23 1.41 -6.51
N TRP A 126 10.85 0.22 -6.06
CA TRP A 126 10.54 -0.03 -4.65
C TRP A 126 10.94 -1.45 -4.23
N TYR A 127 10.92 -1.69 -2.93
CA TYR A 127 11.40 -2.94 -2.33
C TYR A 127 10.27 -3.73 -1.68
N TYR A 128 10.19 -5.02 -2.01
CA TYR A 128 9.44 -5.99 -1.24
C TYR A 128 10.37 -6.89 -0.45
N HIS A 129 9.85 -7.40 0.66
CA HIS A 129 10.58 -8.39 1.42
C HIS A 129 9.65 -9.53 1.85
N GLN A 130 10.15 -10.76 1.72
CA GLN A 130 9.49 -11.99 2.13
C GLN A 130 10.34 -12.64 3.22
N ARG A 131 9.72 -13.20 4.25
CA ARG A 131 10.45 -13.79 5.39
C ARG A 131 10.83 -15.24 5.18
N LYS A 132 9.99 -16.00 4.46
CA LYS A 132 10.14 -17.44 4.26
C LYS A 132 9.75 -17.78 2.82
N PRO A 133 10.72 -18.00 1.90
CA PRO A 133 12.16 -17.81 2.10
C PRO A 133 12.54 -16.33 2.33
N PRO A 134 13.66 -16.03 3.00
CA PRO A 134 14.10 -14.64 3.20
C PRO A 134 14.53 -14.04 1.85
N LEU A 135 13.71 -13.16 1.30
CA LEU A 135 13.96 -12.50 0.02
C LEU A 135 13.76 -11.00 0.13
N GLU A 136 14.67 -10.27 -0.49
CA GLU A 136 14.51 -8.88 -0.88
C GLU A 136 14.28 -8.86 -2.39
N LEU A 137 13.28 -8.11 -2.82
CA LEU A 137 12.84 -8.06 -4.20
C LEU A 137 12.82 -6.60 -4.61
N ILE A 138 13.54 -6.29 -5.68
CA ILE A 138 13.52 -4.97 -6.30
C ILE A 138 12.48 -5.01 -7.39
N ASN A 139 11.54 -4.09 -7.34
CA ASN A 139 10.47 -3.96 -8.32
C ASN A 139 10.61 -2.63 -9.06
N GLU A 140 10.23 -2.62 -10.34
CA GLU A 140 10.22 -1.40 -11.15
C GLU A 140 8.98 -1.30 -12.04
N LEU A 141 8.55 -0.05 -12.24
CA LEU A 141 7.52 0.33 -13.20
C LEU A 141 7.94 1.63 -13.88
N PRO A 142 7.47 1.92 -15.11
CA PRO A 142 7.58 3.26 -15.68
C PRO A 142 7.01 4.31 -14.71
N ALA A 143 7.70 5.43 -14.58
CA ALA A 143 7.19 6.57 -13.83
C ALA A 143 5.86 7.05 -14.42
N HIS A 144 4.98 7.54 -13.57
CA HIS A 144 3.62 7.95 -13.94
C HIS A 144 3.18 9.16 -13.13
N GLY A 145 2.28 9.96 -13.70
CA GLY A 145 1.52 10.96 -12.97
C GLY A 145 0.49 10.34 -12.03
N LEU A 146 -0.25 11.21 -11.33
CA LEU A 146 -1.32 10.84 -10.43
C LEU A 146 -2.66 11.39 -10.93
N ALA A 147 -3.71 10.57 -10.76
CA ALA A 147 -5.09 10.93 -11.04
C ALA A 147 -5.96 10.78 -9.77
N GLY A 148 -7.11 11.45 -9.77
CA GLY A 148 -8.07 11.36 -8.68
C GLY A 148 -8.96 10.13 -8.76
N PHE A 149 -9.22 9.49 -7.62
CA PHE A 149 -10.18 8.39 -7.46
C PHE A 149 -11.09 8.66 -6.25
N GLU A 150 -12.39 8.56 -6.43
CA GLU A 150 -13.36 8.76 -5.35
C GLU A 150 -13.57 7.46 -4.56
N LEU A 151 -13.22 7.47 -3.28
CA LEU A 151 -13.47 6.37 -2.37
C LEU A 151 -13.98 6.90 -1.04
N TYR A 152 -15.14 6.40 -0.61
CA TYR A 152 -15.80 6.78 0.64
C TYR A 152 -16.07 8.29 0.78
N GLY A 153 -16.33 8.98 -0.34
CA GLY A 153 -16.59 10.43 -0.36
C GLY A 153 -15.33 11.28 -0.18
N LYS A 154 -14.15 10.69 -0.38
CA LYS A 154 -12.86 11.39 -0.40
C LYS A 154 -12.18 11.15 -1.74
N ARG A 155 -11.47 12.17 -2.22
CA ARG A 155 -10.62 12.08 -3.41
C ARG A 155 -9.23 11.59 -3.04
N TRP A 156 -8.86 10.42 -3.53
CA TRP A 156 -7.55 9.79 -3.34
C TRP A 156 -6.72 9.89 -4.61
N GLN A 157 -5.40 9.76 -4.48
CA GLN A 157 -4.52 9.65 -5.65
C GLN A 157 -4.32 8.18 -6.03
N VAL A 158 -4.33 7.93 -7.33
CA VAL A 158 -3.98 6.66 -7.98
C VAL A 158 -3.04 6.95 -9.15
N PRO A 159 -2.29 5.98 -9.68
CA PRO A 159 -1.55 6.18 -10.93
C PRO A 159 -2.49 6.62 -12.06
N GLU A 160 -2.08 7.61 -12.86
CA GLU A 160 -2.90 8.06 -14.00
C GLU A 160 -3.14 6.95 -15.04
N ASN A 161 -2.19 6.01 -15.13
CA ASN A 161 -2.23 4.80 -15.95
C ASN A 161 -2.45 3.54 -15.07
N ALA A 162 -3.36 3.62 -14.09
CA ALA A 162 -3.60 2.55 -13.11
C ALA A 162 -3.80 1.16 -13.72
N GLU A 163 -4.47 1.05 -14.88
CA GLU A 163 -4.64 -0.24 -15.56
C GLU A 163 -3.33 -0.86 -16.01
N ASP A 164 -2.42 -0.07 -16.61
CA ASP A 164 -1.11 -0.52 -17.06
C ASP A 164 -0.24 -0.93 -15.87
N VAL A 165 -0.29 -0.13 -14.80
CA VAL A 165 0.39 -0.46 -13.53
C VAL A 165 -0.09 -1.81 -13.00
N LEU A 166 -1.40 -2.02 -12.92
CA LEU A 166 -1.97 -3.29 -12.46
C LEU A 166 -1.63 -4.47 -13.39
N THR A 167 -1.61 -4.26 -14.71
CA THR A 167 -1.18 -5.28 -15.67
C THR A 167 0.29 -5.65 -15.52
N ARG A 168 1.16 -4.68 -15.24
CA ARG A 168 2.59 -4.91 -14.99
C ARG A 168 2.89 -5.54 -13.63
N ILE A 169 1.98 -5.46 -12.67
CA ILE A 169 2.13 -6.14 -11.38
C ILE A 169 1.52 -7.54 -11.45
N TYR A 170 0.25 -7.65 -11.86
CA TYR A 170 -0.58 -8.85 -11.69
C TYR A 170 -0.88 -9.60 -12.99
N GLY A 171 -0.64 -9.01 -14.17
CA GLY A 171 -1.08 -9.58 -15.45
C GLY A 171 -2.58 -9.38 -15.70
N ASP A 172 -3.35 -10.47 -15.80
CA ASP A 172 -4.81 -10.41 -15.95
C ASP A 172 -5.50 -10.09 -14.62
N TRP A 173 -5.29 -8.86 -14.13
CA TRP A 173 -5.71 -8.40 -12.80
C TRP A 173 -7.23 -8.33 -12.62
N ARG A 174 -7.97 -8.26 -13.72
CA ARG A 174 -9.44 -8.24 -13.73
C ARG A 174 -10.02 -9.59 -13.29
N ARG A 175 -9.30 -10.69 -13.50
CA ARG A 175 -9.69 -12.01 -13.02
C ARG A 175 -9.02 -12.28 -11.67
N PRO A 176 -9.78 -12.50 -10.57
CA PRO A 176 -9.17 -12.84 -9.29
C PRO A 176 -8.31 -14.09 -9.37
N ASN A 177 -7.05 -13.99 -8.93
CA ASN A 177 -6.14 -15.12 -8.81
C ASN A 177 -5.83 -15.37 -7.31
N PRO A 178 -6.46 -16.36 -6.67
CA PRO A 178 -6.23 -16.65 -5.25
C PRO A 178 -4.85 -17.24 -4.98
N GLU A 179 -4.17 -17.76 -6.00
CA GLU A 179 -2.83 -18.34 -5.90
C GLU A 179 -1.72 -17.31 -6.06
N TYR A 180 -2.05 -16.04 -6.31
CA TYR A 180 -1.07 -14.99 -6.52
C TYR A 180 -0.25 -14.73 -5.24
N LEU A 181 1.06 -14.89 -5.34
CA LEU A 181 2.01 -14.57 -4.29
C LEU A 181 2.90 -13.41 -4.75
N TYR A 182 2.85 -12.28 -4.05
CA TYR A 182 3.57 -11.05 -4.44
C TYR A 182 5.07 -11.27 -4.65
N TRP A 183 5.69 -12.20 -3.91
CA TRP A 183 7.12 -12.48 -3.99
C TRP A 183 7.51 -13.42 -5.13
N ARG A 184 6.54 -14.16 -5.68
CA ARG A 184 6.72 -15.13 -6.76
C ARG A 184 6.26 -14.56 -8.10
N ASP A 185 5.06 -13.99 -8.11
CA ASP A 185 4.28 -13.73 -9.32
C ASP A 185 4.26 -12.26 -9.75
N CYS A 186 4.74 -11.34 -8.91
CA CYS A 186 4.80 -9.93 -9.26
C CYS A 186 5.70 -9.73 -10.49
N ARG A 187 5.07 -9.30 -11.58
CA ARG A 187 5.73 -9.09 -12.87
C ARG A 187 6.62 -7.84 -12.91
N ALA A 188 6.52 -6.99 -11.89
CA ALA A 188 7.38 -5.83 -11.71
C ALA A 188 8.74 -6.18 -11.08
N ILE A 189 8.93 -7.40 -10.56
CA ILE A 189 10.21 -7.80 -9.95
C ILE A 189 11.30 -7.86 -11.02
N VAL A 190 12.33 -7.03 -10.86
CA VAL A 190 13.52 -7.01 -11.73
C VAL A 190 14.71 -7.75 -11.11
N GLU A 191 14.83 -7.76 -9.78
CA GLU A 191 15.95 -8.39 -9.07
C GLU A 191 15.48 -9.09 -7.79
N ARG A 192 16.21 -10.13 -7.37
CA ARG A 192 15.94 -10.91 -6.16
C ARG A 192 17.24 -11.21 -5.42
N TYR A 193 17.25 -10.94 -4.12
CA TYR A 193 18.38 -11.16 -3.24
C TYR A 193 17.95 -11.92 -1.99
N PRO A 194 18.82 -12.75 -1.38
CA PRO A 194 18.61 -13.19 0.00
C PRO A 194 18.50 -11.96 0.92
N TRP A 195 17.47 -11.92 1.76
CA TRP A 195 17.30 -10.80 2.70
C TRP A 195 17.98 -11.10 4.03
N THR A 196 18.85 -10.19 4.47
CA THR A 196 19.60 -10.33 5.74
C THR A 196 18.86 -9.78 6.95
N GLY A 197 17.82 -8.96 6.73
CA GLY A 197 16.65 -8.85 7.62
C GLY A 197 16.87 -8.34 9.04
N GLU A 198 17.83 -7.45 9.29
CA GLU A 198 17.90 -6.74 10.58
C GLU A 198 16.77 -5.71 10.68
N ARG A 199 15.86 -5.88 11.66
CA ARG A 199 14.86 -4.85 12.00
C ARG A 199 15.55 -3.81 12.87
N ARG A 200 15.58 -2.55 12.44
CA ARG A 200 15.94 -1.43 13.35
C ARG A 200 14.84 -1.24 14.41
N PRO A 201 15.18 -0.99 15.68
CA PRO A 201 14.20 -0.54 16.66
C PRO A 201 13.57 0.79 16.20
N PRO A 202 12.29 1.05 16.49
CA PRO A 202 11.68 2.33 16.16
C PRO A 202 12.35 3.43 17.00
N GLU A 203 12.93 4.42 16.33
CA GLU A 203 13.37 5.69 16.94
C GLU A 203 12.16 6.57 17.34
#